data_AF-A0A1B6EI53-F1
#
_entry.id   AF-A0A1B6EI53-F1
#
_cell.length_a   1.000
_cell.length_b   1.000
_cell.length_c   1.000
_cell.angle_alpha   90.00
_cell.angle_beta   90.00
_cell.angle_gamma   90.00
#
_symmetry.space_group_name_H-M   'P 1'
#
loop_
_entity.id
_entity.type
_entity.pdbx_description
1 polymer ?
#
loop_
_entity_poly.entity_id
_entity_poly.type
_entity_poly.pdbx_seq_one_letter_code
_entity_poly.pdbx_strand_id
1 'polypeptide(L)'
;AFITKRLFQCSDLLWHSSWALLHSVHSLFGCLCAAAVVPFCAARPKLYEVDTYIVKLLLEPTSREGDDLLASVSLYNKILQEITEKYVHNDETVFKIATIVYNRNGPRFLTKRYSDALLRETFKWTVDDFQKLRQLIQETKDIYNNFRESYETINNIQRPRTL
;
A
#
# COMPACT_ATOMS: atom_id res chain seq x y z
N ALA A 1 -1.07 32.04 16.58
CA ALA A 1 -0.60 31.62 15.25
C ALA A 1 -1.77 30.91 14.56
N PHE A 2 -2.38 31.59 13.59
CA PHE A 2 -3.61 31.18 12.92
C PHE A 2 -3.28 30.40 11.63
N ILE A 3 -4.11 29.39 11.38
CA ILE A 3 -4.16 28.49 10.23
C ILE A 3 -4.31 29.27 8.91
N THR A 4 -3.65 28.84 7.83
CA THR A 4 -4.30 28.82 6.50
C THR A 4 -3.53 27.98 5.47
N LYS A 5 -4.29 27.06 4.88
CA LYS A 5 -4.02 26.25 3.70
C LYS A 5 -3.63 27.14 2.51
N ARG A 6 -2.68 26.70 1.68
CA ARG A 6 -2.64 27.09 0.26
C ARG A 6 -2.73 25.87 -0.63
N LEU A 7 -3.91 25.75 -1.22
CA LEU A 7 -4.22 24.97 -2.41
C LEU A 7 -3.36 25.51 -3.57
N PHE A 8 -2.66 24.61 -4.25
CA PHE A 8 -2.08 24.87 -5.56
C PHE A 8 -3.18 24.62 -6.60
N GLN A 9 -3.51 25.66 -7.38
CA GLN A 9 -4.42 25.59 -8.51
C GLN A 9 -3.61 26.04 -9.73
N CYS A 10 -3.24 25.09 -10.57
CA CYS A 10 -2.63 25.34 -11.88
C CYS A 10 -3.76 25.67 -12.87
N SER A 11 -3.62 26.77 -13.60
CA SER A 11 -4.39 27.06 -14.80
C SER A 11 -3.47 27.68 -15.84
N ASP A 12 -3.34 26.97 -16.96
CA ASP A 12 -2.66 27.34 -18.19
C ASP A 12 -3.19 28.64 -18.81
N LEU A 13 -2.35 29.36 -19.55
CA LEU A 13 -2.50 29.57 -21.01
C LEU A 13 -1.49 30.61 -21.56
N LEU A 14 -0.64 30.13 -22.48
CA LEU A 14 -0.21 30.67 -23.78
C LEU A 14 -0.28 32.20 -24.04
N TRP A 15 0.82 32.81 -24.48
CA TRP A 15 0.95 33.37 -25.86
C TRP A 15 2.33 34.04 -26.16
N HIS A 16 2.85 33.70 -27.35
CA HIS A 16 3.59 34.53 -28.33
C HIS A 16 5.10 34.88 -28.22
N SER A 17 5.86 34.24 -29.14
CA SER A 17 6.53 34.84 -30.32
C SER A 17 7.87 35.62 -30.22
N SER A 18 8.93 34.92 -30.69
CA SER A 18 9.83 35.30 -31.80
C SER A 18 11.20 35.97 -31.57
N TRP A 19 12.13 35.55 -32.46
CA TRP A 19 13.45 36.09 -32.85
C TRP A 19 14.63 35.85 -31.86
N ALA A 20 15.84 35.47 -32.24
CA ALA A 20 16.46 34.99 -33.48
C ALA A 20 17.88 34.47 -33.15
N LEU A 21 18.41 33.73 -34.10
CA LEU A 21 19.69 33.03 -34.25
C LEU A 21 21.00 33.71 -33.76
N LEU A 22 22.02 32.84 -33.54
CA LEU A 22 23.50 32.99 -33.68
C LEU A 22 24.21 32.54 -32.38
N HIS A 23 25.11 31.54 -32.30
CA HIS A 23 26.09 30.99 -33.23
C HIS A 23 26.28 29.46 -33.01
N SER A 24 26.57 28.74 -34.09
CA SER A 24 27.26 27.44 -34.06
C SER A 24 28.66 27.58 -33.44
N VAL A 25 29.14 26.58 -32.68
CA VAL A 25 30.28 25.69 -33.03
C VAL A 25 30.46 24.61 -31.93
N HIS A 26 30.35 23.35 -32.35
CA HIS A 26 30.88 22.09 -31.80
C HIS A 26 31.21 21.94 -30.30
N SER A 27 30.51 21.01 -29.64
CA SER A 27 31.18 19.84 -29.04
C SER A 27 30.19 18.71 -28.76
N LEU A 28 30.44 17.56 -29.37
CA LEU A 28 29.80 16.29 -29.09
C LEU A 28 30.16 15.85 -27.67
N PHE A 29 29.27 16.07 -26.69
CA PHE A 29 29.34 15.37 -25.41
C PHE A 29 27.93 15.17 -24.84
N GLY A 30 27.61 13.91 -24.59
CA GLY A 30 26.85 13.54 -23.40
C GLY A 30 25.33 13.72 -23.47
N CYS A 31 24.67 12.61 -23.72
CA CYS A 31 23.28 12.32 -23.43
C CYS A 31 22.85 12.64 -21.97
N LEU A 32 21.52 12.68 -21.74
CA LEU A 32 20.81 12.64 -20.45
C LEU A 32 20.90 13.94 -19.61
N CYS A 33 19.82 14.61 -19.21
CA CYS A 33 18.57 14.08 -18.70
C CYS A 33 17.39 14.93 -19.18
N ALA A 34 16.59 14.41 -20.11
CA ALA A 34 15.18 14.76 -20.09
C ALA A 34 14.66 14.31 -18.72
N ALA A 35 14.03 15.22 -17.97
CA ALA A 35 13.27 14.87 -16.79
C ALA A 35 12.19 13.88 -17.24
N ALA A 36 12.50 12.60 -17.13
CA ALA A 36 11.53 11.54 -17.21
C ALA A 36 10.60 11.78 -16.03
N VAL A 37 9.50 12.50 -16.29
CA VAL A 37 8.25 12.22 -15.60
C VAL A 37 7.96 10.78 -16.00
N VAL A 38 8.56 9.84 -15.28
CA VAL A 38 8.21 8.44 -15.38
C VAL A 38 6.72 8.44 -15.08
N PRO A 39 5.84 8.09 -16.02
CA PRO A 39 4.47 7.82 -15.66
C PRO A 39 4.58 6.60 -14.77
N PHE A 40 4.54 6.82 -13.46
CA PHE A 40 4.35 5.77 -12.47
C PHE A 40 2.91 5.28 -12.67
N CYS A 41 2.68 4.59 -13.78
CA CYS A 41 1.58 3.66 -13.97
C CYS A 41 1.88 2.45 -13.07
N ALA A 42 1.99 2.69 -11.77
CA ALA A 42 2.15 1.61 -10.82
C ALA A 42 0.84 0.85 -10.77
N ALA A 43 0.86 -0.35 -11.33
CA ALA A 43 -0.09 -1.38 -10.99
C ALA A 43 -0.17 -1.42 -9.45
N ARG A 44 -1.34 -1.14 -8.89
CA ARG A 44 -1.51 -1.23 -7.44
C ARG A 44 -1.22 -2.68 -7.03
N PRO A 45 -0.30 -2.92 -6.07
CA PRO A 45 0.02 -4.26 -5.64
C PRO A 45 -1.24 -4.92 -5.09
N LYS A 46 -1.47 -6.19 -5.45
CA LYS A 46 -2.67 -6.88 -5.00
C LYS A 46 -2.47 -7.33 -3.56
N LEU A 47 -3.52 -7.25 -2.74
CA LEU A 47 -3.48 -7.58 -1.30
C LEU A 47 -2.79 -8.92 -1.00
N TYR A 48 -3.02 -9.95 -1.82
CA TYR A 48 -2.43 -11.29 -1.62
C TYR A 48 -0.91 -11.35 -1.91
N GLU A 49 -0.41 -10.49 -2.79
CA GLU A 49 1.02 -10.41 -3.12
C GLU A 49 1.76 -9.82 -1.93
N VAL A 50 1.17 -8.78 -1.32
CA VAL A 50 1.66 -8.17 -0.09
C VAL A 50 1.65 -9.18 1.06
N ASP A 51 0.55 -9.92 1.28
CA ASP A 51 0.48 -10.99 2.29
C ASP A 51 1.57 -12.06 2.09
N THR A 52 1.76 -12.50 0.84
CA THR A 52 2.78 -13.50 0.51
C THR A 52 4.19 -12.99 0.79
N TYR A 53 4.45 -11.71 0.47
CA TYR A 53 5.73 -11.08 0.73
C TYR A 53 6.00 -10.93 2.24
N ILE A 54 5.01 -10.50 3.02
CA ILE A 54 5.12 -10.45 4.49
C ILE A 54 5.46 -11.83 5.06
N VAL A 55 4.76 -12.88 4.61
CA VAL A 55 5.04 -14.26 5.06
C VAL A 55 6.48 -14.67 4.73
N LYS A 56 6.98 -14.36 3.53
CA LYS A 56 8.37 -14.63 3.14
C LYS A 56 9.33 -13.94 4.12
N LEU A 57 9.15 -12.65 4.36
CA LEU A 57 10.03 -11.87 5.23
C LEU A 57 10.02 -12.34 6.70
N LEU A 58 8.90 -12.85 7.19
CA LEU A 58 8.79 -13.39 8.55
C LEU A 58 9.45 -14.77 8.72
N LEU A 59 9.45 -15.60 7.67
CA LEU A 59 9.92 -16.98 7.74
C LEU A 59 11.35 -17.15 7.24
N GLU A 60 11.74 -16.36 6.24
CA GLU A 60 13.03 -16.41 5.57
C GLU A 60 13.64 -14.99 5.49
N PRO A 61 13.92 -14.36 6.65
CA PRO A 61 14.42 -12.99 6.68
C PRO A 61 15.82 -12.93 6.05
N THR A 62 16.07 -11.92 5.22
CA THR A 62 17.43 -11.60 4.76
C THR A 62 17.89 -10.23 5.27
N SER A 63 19.20 -10.04 5.38
CA SER A 63 19.73 -8.76 5.86
C SER A 63 19.23 -7.60 4.99
N ARG A 64 18.81 -6.50 5.61
CA ARG A 64 18.28 -5.26 4.98
C ARG A 64 16.80 -5.24 4.59
N GLU A 65 16.04 -6.33 4.78
CA GLU A 65 14.59 -6.35 4.48
C GLU A 65 13.70 -6.02 5.72
N GLY A 66 14.29 -5.57 6.84
CA GLY A 66 13.52 -5.26 8.05
C GLY A 66 12.52 -4.11 7.83
N ASP A 67 12.98 -3.00 7.26
CA ASP A 67 12.09 -1.87 6.95
C ASP A 67 11.02 -2.26 5.93
N ASP A 68 11.36 -3.15 4.98
CA ASP A 68 10.44 -3.68 3.98
C ASP A 68 9.32 -4.49 4.64
N LEU A 69 9.60 -5.25 5.69
CA LEU A 69 8.58 -5.98 6.45
C LEU A 69 7.58 -5.01 7.09
N LEU A 70 8.06 -3.99 7.80
CA LEU A 70 7.21 -2.99 8.43
C LEU A 70 6.38 -2.22 7.39
N ALA A 71 7.01 -1.80 6.29
CA ALA A 71 6.34 -1.12 5.19
C ALA A 71 5.28 -2.01 4.51
N SER A 72 5.56 -3.30 4.36
CA SER A 72 4.63 -4.26 3.75
C SER A 72 3.41 -4.51 4.62
N VAL A 73 3.57 -4.67 5.94
CA VAL A 73 2.43 -4.80 6.86
C VAL A 73 1.58 -3.52 6.86
N SER A 74 2.22 -2.35 6.88
CA SER A 74 1.50 -1.07 6.77
C SER A 74 0.75 -0.93 5.44
N LEU A 75 1.36 -1.32 4.33
CA LEU A 75 0.72 -1.34 3.02
C LEU A 75 -0.46 -2.30 2.99
N TYR A 76 -0.33 -3.48 3.59
CA TYR A 76 -1.43 -4.44 3.72
C TYR A 76 -2.61 -3.83 4.47
N ASN A 77 -2.36 -3.19 5.62
CA ASN A 77 -3.39 -2.50 6.42
C ASN A 77 -4.13 -1.46 5.58
N LYS A 78 -3.39 -0.62 4.85
CA LYS A 78 -3.96 0.39 3.96
C LYS A 78 -4.84 -0.22 2.87
N ILE A 79 -4.35 -1.24 2.15
CA ILE A 79 -5.12 -1.88 1.07
C ILE A 79 -6.38 -2.55 1.63
N LEU A 80 -6.28 -3.24 2.76
CA LEU A 80 -7.43 -3.88 3.37
C LEU A 80 -8.48 -2.85 3.81
N GLN A 81 -8.04 -1.74 4.40
CA GLN A 81 -8.94 -0.65 4.76
C GLN A 81 -9.64 -0.05 3.53
N GLU A 82 -8.90 0.22 2.44
CA GLU A 82 -9.47 0.70 1.18
C GLU A 82 -10.51 -0.30 0.62
N ILE A 83 -10.24 -1.61 0.71
CA ILE A 83 -11.19 -2.65 0.31
C ILE A 83 -12.45 -2.59 1.19
N THR A 84 -12.30 -2.49 2.50
CA THR A 84 -13.43 -2.40 3.44
C THR A 84 -14.30 -1.20 3.15
N GLU A 85 -13.69 -0.02 3.03
CA GLU A 85 -14.41 1.22 2.76
C GLU A 85 -15.20 1.13 1.44
N LYS A 86 -14.55 0.66 0.37
CA LYS A 86 -15.22 0.46 -0.92
C LYS A 86 -16.33 -0.58 -0.87
N TYR A 87 -16.12 -1.67 -0.15
CA TYR A 87 -17.11 -2.73 -0.01
C TYR A 87 -18.37 -2.22 0.71
N VAL A 88 -18.19 -1.44 1.79
CA VAL A 88 -19.30 -0.80 2.52
C VAL A 88 -20.11 0.15 1.63
N HIS A 89 -19.46 0.81 0.66
CA HIS A 89 -20.12 1.69 -0.30
C HIS A 89 -20.68 0.95 -1.54
N ASN A 90 -20.76 -0.39 -1.51
CA ASN A 90 -21.21 -1.23 -2.61
C ASN A 90 -20.43 -1.03 -3.92
N ASP A 91 -19.13 -0.73 -3.85
CA ASP A 91 -18.26 -0.67 -5.02
C ASP A 91 -17.99 -2.10 -5.54
N GLU A 92 -18.58 -2.45 -6.68
CA GLU A 92 -18.45 -3.78 -7.29
C GLU A 92 -17.00 -4.16 -7.62
N THR A 93 -16.11 -3.17 -7.81
CA THR A 93 -14.70 -3.42 -8.16
C THR A 93 -13.96 -4.19 -7.08
N VAL A 94 -14.44 -4.15 -5.83
CA VAL A 94 -13.83 -4.85 -4.69
C VAL A 94 -14.56 -6.11 -4.24
N PHE A 95 -15.71 -6.45 -4.83
CA PHE A 95 -16.50 -7.61 -4.38
C PHE A 95 -15.73 -8.92 -4.48
N LYS A 96 -15.07 -9.16 -5.62
CA LYS A 96 -14.27 -10.38 -5.82
C LYS A 96 -13.15 -10.51 -4.79
N ILE A 97 -12.44 -9.41 -4.49
CA ILE A 97 -11.35 -9.47 -3.51
C ILE A 97 -11.89 -9.58 -2.09
N ALA A 98 -12.99 -8.91 -1.75
CA ALA A 98 -13.64 -9.04 -0.45
C ALA A 98 -14.08 -10.49 -0.18
N THR A 99 -14.73 -11.15 -1.13
CA THR A 99 -15.09 -12.57 -1.00
C THR A 99 -13.87 -13.46 -0.79
N ILE A 100 -12.77 -13.21 -1.51
CA ILE A 100 -11.53 -13.97 -1.32
C ILE A 100 -10.94 -13.75 0.08
N VAL A 101 -10.90 -12.50 0.55
CA VAL A 101 -10.37 -12.15 1.89
C VAL A 101 -11.19 -12.83 2.98
N TYR A 102 -12.51 -12.77 2.89
CA TYR A 102 -13.41 -13.42 3.83
C TYR A 102 -13.24 -14.95 3.85
N ASN A 103 -13.27 -15.59 2.68
CA ASN A 103 -13.17 -17.05 2.56
C ASN A 103 -11.82 -17.62 3.03
N ARG A 104 -10.76 -16.80 3.05
CA ARG A 104 -9.44 -17.19 3.54
C ARG A 104 -9.28 -17.09 5.05
N ASN A 105 -10.31 -16.61 5.76
CA ASN A 105 -10.24 -16.32 7.19
C ASN A 105 -9.11 -15.34 7.57
N GLY A 106 -8.83 -14.38 6.68
CA GLY A 106 -7.93 -13.27 6.94
C GLY A 106 -6.50 -13.44 6.41
N PRO A 107 -5.59 -12.52 6.82
CA PRO A 107 -4.20 -12.49 6.38
C PRO A 107 -3.43 -13.72 6.86
N ARG A 108 -2.64 -14.35 5.98
CA ARG A 108 -1.91 -15.57 6.33
C ARG A 108 -0.82 -15.28 7.35
N PHE A 109 -0.15 -14.13 7.26
CA PHE A 109 0.94 -13.78 8.17
C PHE A 109 0.52 -13.74 9.64
N LEU A 110 -0.75 -13.49 9.96
CA LEU A 110 -1.26 -13.53 11.33
C LEU A 110 -1.28 -14.93 11.96
N THR A 111 -1.30 -15.98 11.13
CA THR A 111 -1.34 -17.38 11.57
C THR A 111 0.03 -18.03 11.60
N LYS A 112 1.06 -17.36 11.07
CA LYS A 112 2.41 -17.91 10.99
C LYS A 112 3.17 -17.67 12.28
N ARG A 113 3.83 -18.72 12.76
CA ARG A 113 4.80 -18.63 13.84
C ARG A 113 6.14 -18.24 13.25
N TYR A 114 6.71 -17.14 13.73
CA TYR A 114 8.05 -16.67 13.39
C TYR A 114 8.86 -16.46 14.68
N SER A 115 10.19 -16.39 14.54
CA SER A 115 11.09 -16.27 15.68
C SER A 115 11.57 -14.83 15.87
N ASP A 116 11.16 -14.19 16.97
CA ASP A 116 11.65 -12.85 17.33
C ASP A 116 13.18 -12.81 17.46
N ALA A 117 13.80 -13.90 17.93
CA ALA A 117 15.26 -14.01 18.02
C ALA A 117 15.90 -13.97 16.63
N LEU A 118 15.34 -14.70 15.66
CA LEU A 118 15.81 -14.72 14.28
C LEU A 118 15.67 -13.35 13.61
N LEU A 119 14.52 -12.69 13.77
CA LEU A 119 14.29 -11.35 13.22
C LEU A 119 15.25 -10.33 13.83
N ARG A 120 15.48 -10.40 15.15
CA ARG A 120 16.43 -9.51 15.85
C ARG A 120 17.84 -9.69 15.33
N GLU A 121 18.29 -10.94 15.21
CA GLU A 121 19.64 -11.24 14.75
C GLU A 121 19.85 -10.82 13.29
N THR A 122 18.84 -11.04 12.44
CA THR A 122 18.94 -10.82 10.99
C THR A 122 18.77 -9.36 10.61
N PHE A 123 17.76 -8.68 11.14
CA PHE A 123 17.46 -7.29 10.81
C PHE A 123 18.17 -6.28 11.71
N LYS A 124 18.82 -6.73 12.79
CA LYS A 124 19.41 -5.87 13.83
C LYS A 124 18.38 -4.95 14.49
N TRP A 125 17.14 -5.42 14.58
CA TRP A 125 16.02 -4.67 15.14
C TRP A 125 16.15 -4.39 16.64
N THR A 126 15.74 -3.18 16.99
CA THR A 126 15.63 -2.68 18.35
C THR A 126 14.29 -3.08 18.98
N VAL A 127 14.12 -2.81 20.27
CA VAL A 127 12.85 -3.01 20.96
C VAL A 127 11.72 -2.20 20.31
N ASP A 128 12.03 -0.99 19.84
CA ASP A 128 11.08 -0.09 19.20
C ASP A 128 10.57 -0.65 17.86
N ASP A 129 11.44 -1.29 17.08
CA ASP A 129 11.05 -1.94 15.82
C ASP A 129 10.06 -3.08 16.06
N PHE A 130 10.30 -3.89 17.09
CA PHE A 130 9.37 -4.93 17.50
C PHE A 130 8.05 -4.36 18.03
N GLN A 131 8.09 -3.25 18.76
CA GLN A 131 6.87 -2.57 19.20
C GLN A 131 6.06 -2.06 18.01
N LYS A 132 6.72 -1.48 17.02
CA LYS A 132 6.10 -1.03 15.77
C LYS A 132 5.49 -2.20 15.00
N LEU A 133 6.20 -3.33 14.87
CA LEU A 133 5.64 -4.53 14.24
C LEU A 133 4.40 -5.03 14.98
N ARG A 134 4.45 -5.12 16.32
CA ARG A 134 3.29 -5.53 17.13
C ARG A 134 2.09 -4.61 16.96
N GLN A 135 2.33 -3.30 16.92
CA GLN A 135 1.28 -2.30 16.69
C GLN A 135 0.64 -2.50 15.31
N LEU A 136 1.45 -2.66 14.26
CA LEU A 136 0.96 -2.89 12.90
C LEU A 136 0.15 -4.19 12.79
N ILE A 137 0.61 -5.27 13.45
CA ILE A 137 -0.11 -6.56 13.51
C ILE A 137 -1.45 -6.41 14.24
N GLN A 138 -1.48 -5.65 15.34
CA GLN A 138 -2.72 -5.40 16.07
C GLN A 138 -3.70 -4.61 15.22
N GLU A 139 -3.22 -3.55 14.56
CA GLU A 139 -4.00 -2.77 13.60
C GLU A 139 -4.57 -3.66 12.47
N THR A 140 -3.77 -4.59 11.93
CA THR A 140 -4.27 -5.56 10.93
C THR A 140 -5.46 -6.35 11.45
N LYS A 141 -5.39 -6.84 12.70
CA LYS A 141 -6.47 -7.62 13.32
C LYS A 141 -7.74 -6.79 13.46
N ASP A 142 -7.60 -5.55 13.92
CA ASP A 142 -8.72 -4.65 14.13
C ASP A 142 -9.40 -4.30 12.79
N ILE A 143 -8.62 -3.98 11.75
CA ILE A 143 -9.12 -3.72 10.40
C ILE A 143 -9.83 -4.97 9.84
N TYR A 144 -9.24 -6.16 10.00
CA TYR A 144 -9.83 -7.40 9.49
C TYR A 144 -11.14 -7.76 10.21
N ASN A 145 -11.23 -7.54 11.53
CA ASN A 145 -12.47 -7.75 12.26
C ASN A 145 -13.58 -6.81 11.77
N ASN A 146 -13.28 -5.52 11.59
CA ASN A 146 -14.22 -4.56 11.02
C ASN A 146 -14.67 -4.94 9.59
N PHE A 147 -13.71 -5.35 8.74
CA PHE A 147 -13.99 -5.89 7.42
C PHE A 147 -14.97 -7.07 7.49
N ARG A 148 -14.70 -8.03 8.37
CA ARG A 148 -15.49 -9.24 8.52
C ARG A 148 -16.93 -8.93 8.94
N GLU A 149 -17.10 -8.09 9.95
CA GLU A 149 -18.41 -7.64 10.44
C GLU A 149 -19.21 -6.93 9.34
N SER A 150 -18.54 -6.05 8.59
CA SER A 150 -19.14 -5.35 7.45
C SER A 150 -19.58 -6.33 6.35
N TYR A 151 -18.72 -7.30 6.02
CA TYR A 151 -18.99 -8.33 5.01
C TYR A 151 -20.19 -9.19 5.39
N GLU A 152 -20.24 -9.66 6.64
CA GLU A 152 -21.35 -10.48 7.15
C GLU A 152 -22.65 -9.69 7.18
N THR A 153 -22.63 -8.44 7.64
CA THR A 153 -23.82 -7.58 7.70
C THR A 153 -24.43 -7.36 6.31
N ILE A 154 -23.62 -6.95 5.33
CA ILE A 154 -24.10 -6.64 3.98
C ILE A 154 -24.63 -7.92 3.28
N ASN A 155 -23.93 -9.04 3.40
CA ASN A 155 -24.37 -10.28 2.76
C ASN A 155 -25.60 -10.91 3.45
N ASN A 156 -25.76 -10.73 4.76
CA ASN A 156 -26.95 -11.18 5.47
C ASN A 156 -28.19 -10.33 5.13
N ILE A 157 -28.01 -9.03 4.82
CA ILE A 157 -29.08 -8.17 4.32
C ILE A 157 -29.49 -8.56 2.90
N GLN A 158 -28.53 -8.96 2.06
CA GLN A 158 -28.78 -9.30 0.64
C GLN A 158 -29.42 -10.68 0.41
N ARG A 159 -29.42 -11.60 1.40
CA ARG A 159 -30.16 -12.85 1.31
C ARG A 159 -31.57 -12.65 1.89
N PRO A 160 -32.64 -12.61 1.07
CA PRO A 160 -33.99 -12.64 1.62
C PRO A 160 -34.16 -13.95 2.40
N ARG A 161 -34.75 -13.87 3.60
CA ARG A 161 -35.24 -15.07 4.30
C ARG A 161 -36.33 -15.69 3.42
N THR A 162 -35.98 -16.69 2.62
CA THR A 162 -36.97 -17.62 2.08
C THR A 162 -37.51 -18.40 3.26
N LEU A 163 -38.70 -18.00 3.71
CA LEU A 163 -39.54 -18.72 4.65
C LEU A 163 -40.00 -20.06 4.05
#